data_AF-A0A6A0BDG0-F1
#
_entry.id   AF-A0A6A0BDG0-F1
#
_cell.length_a   1.000
_cell.length_b   1.000
_cell.length_c   1.000
_cell.angle_alpha   90.00
_cell.angle_beta   90.00
_cell.angle_gamma   90.00
#
_symmetry.space_group_name_H-M   'P 1'
#
loop_
_entity.id
_entity.type
_entity.pdbx_description
1 polymer ?
#
loop_
_entity_poly.entity_id
_entity_poly.type
_entity_poly.pdbx_seq_one_letter_code
_entity_poly.pdbx_strand_id
1 'polypeptide(L)'
;MKKFNKGEWSELYVFLTILADGKLYAADEKLNKIESTFYTILKVIRENHDYLRDNDNQLILIQSDEVSLQIPIQKFVDNAPKLLNEIMTAKGSSFAIPEISDLLHDIAVTKIKAESGRKGDLTVQIHDDYTGFEPIIDFSIKSYLGGTPTLLNASNATTAEFILSGTIDNSLVEKVNNITGTSTVIS
;
A
#
# COMPACT_ATOMS: atom_id res chain seq x y z
N MET A 1 20.28 -0.33 7.63
CA MET A 1 18.91 -0.40 7.09
C MET A 1 18.95 -0.69 5.59
N LYS A 2 18.03 -1.51 5.07
CA LYS A 2 17.90 -1.81 3.63
C LYS A 2 17.25 -0.62 2.90
N LYS A 3 17.52 -0.47 1.60
CA LYS A 3 16.86 0.54 0.74
C LYS A 3 15.57 -0.02 0.13
N PHE A 4 14.54 0.81 0.05
CA PHE A 4 13.22 0.48 -0.52
C PHE A 4 12.78 1.58 -1.48
N ASN A 5 11.88 1.24 -2.40
CA ASN A 5 11.29 2.22 -3.33
C ASN A 5 10.14 3.00 -2.67
N LYS A 6 9.66 4.07 -3.31
CA LYS A 6 8.57 4.90 -2.76
C LYS A 6 7.27 4.14 -2.51
N GLY A 7 6.95 3.14 -3.34
CA GLY A 7 5.76 2.30 -3.16
C GLY A 7 5.84 1.48 -1.87
N GLU A 8 6.96 0.80 -1.67
CA GLU A 8 7.23 0.00 -0.45
C GLU A 8 7.22 0.88 0.81
N TRP A 9 7.79 2.09 0.75
CA TRP A 9 7.69 3.04 1.86
C TRP A 9 6.26 3.55 2.08
N SER A 10 5.47 3.68 1.01
CA SER A 10 4.08 4.13 1.10
C SER A 10 3.18 3.09 1.77
N GLU A 11 3.44 1.80 1.58
CA GLU A 11 2.75 0.73 2.31
C GLU A 11 2.96 0.86 3.82
N LEU A 12 4.20 1.11 4.24
CA LEU A 12 4.51 1.38 5.65
C LEU A 12 3.86 2.66 6.15
N TYR A 13 3.86 3.72 5.34
CA TYR A 13 3.17 4.96 5.68
C TYR A 13 1.68 4.75 5.93
N VAL A 14 0.97 4.06 5.02
CA VAL A 14 -0.46 3.73 5.21
C VAL A 14 -0.66 2.92 6.48
N PHE A 15 0.18 1.93 6.74
CA PHE A 15 0.15 1.14 7.98
C PHE A 15 0.25 2.01 9.24
N LEU A 16 1.14 3.01 9.27
CA LEU A 16 1.24 3.93 10.41
C LEU A 16 0.03 4.87 10.49
N THR A 17 -0.43 5.41 9.36
CA THR A 17 -1.54 6.36 9.29
C THR A 17 -2.86 5.73 9.76
N ILE A 18 -3.19 4.52 9.35
CA ILE A 18 -4.46 3.88 9.78
C ILE A 18 -4.45 3.56 11.27
N LEU A 19 -3.29 3.26 11.87
CA LEU A 19 -3.16 3.04 13.31
C LEU A 19 -3.28 4.35 14.08
N ALA A 20 -2.71 5.44 13.54
CA ALA A 20 -2.87 6.79 14.08
C ALA A 20 -4.35 7.23 14.05
N ASP A 21 -4.94 7.26 12.84
CA ASP A 21 -6.26 7.83 12.60
C ASP A 21 -7.41 6.94 13.09
N GLY A 22 -7.19 5.61 13.10
CA GLY A 22 -8.23 4.63 13.40
C GLY A 22 -9.33 4.54 12.34
N LYS A 23 -9.11 5.11 11.17
CA LYS A 23 -10.08 5.18 10.07
C LYS A 23 -9.42 4.92 8.73
N LEU A 24 -10.15 4.27 7.84
CA LEU A 24 -9.80 4.14 6.43
C LEU A 24 -10.93 4.71 5.58
N TYR A 25 -10.67 5.85 4.95
CA TYR A 25 -11.69 6.58 4.19
C TYR A 25 -11.84 6.03 2.76
N ALA A 26 -13.07 6.06 2.26
CA ALA A 26 -13.34 5.86 0.85
C ALA A 26 -12.89 7.08 0.02
N ALA A 27 -12.72 6.86 -1.28
CA ALA A 27 -12.40 7.90 -2.23
C ALA A 27 -13.38 7.93 -3.41
N ASP A 28 -13.58 9.10 -3.99
CA ASP A 28 -14.38 9.28 -5.21
C ASP A 28 -13.62 8.85 -6.48
N GLU A 29 -14.27 8.96 -7.64
CA GLU A 29 -13.68 8.65 -8.95
C GLU A 29 -12.42 9.48 -9.29
N LYS A 30 -12.22 10.61 -8.60
CA LYS A 30 -11.09 11.53 -8.76
C LYS A 30 -10.04 11.34 -7.66
N LEU A 31 -10.15 10.28 -6.86
CA LEU A 31 -9.28 9.96 -5.73
C LEU A 31 -9.34 10.97 -4.58
N ASN A 32 -10.39 11.80 -4.52
CA ASN A 32 -10.61 12.67 -3.36
C ASN A 32 -11.25 11.86 -2.23
N LYS A 33 -10.79 12.13 -1.01
CA LYS A 33 -11.34 11.53 0.21
C LYS A 33 -12.81 11.90 0.40
N ILE A 34 -13.64 10.92 0.72
CA ILE A 34 -15.05 11.10 1.10
C ILE A 34 -15.14 11.11 2.62
N GLU A 35 -15.21 12.29 3.23
CA GLU A 35 -15.18 12.46 4.69
C GLU A 35 -16.31 11.71 5.43
N SER A 36 -17.46 11.53 4.78
CA SER A 36 -18.63 10.85 5.36
C SER A 36 -18.55 9.32 5.30
N THR A 37 -17.59 8.75 4.57
CA THR A 37 -17.52 7.31 4.32
C THR A 37 -16.14 6.78 4.69
N PHE A 38 -16.09 6.04 5.79
CA PHE A 38 -14.87 5.39 6.26
C PHE A 38 -15.21 4.06 6.94
N TYR A 39 -14.21 3.19 7.00
CA TYR A 39 -14.21 2.04 7.88
C TYR A 39 -13.49 2.39 9.18
N THR A 40 -14.07 1.99 10.31
CA THR A 40 -13.40 2.09 11.60
C THR A 40 -12.40 0.95 11.73
N ILE A 41 -11.17 1.26 12.13
CA ILE A 41 -10.08 0.28 12.22
C ILE A 41 -10.03 -0.30 13.63
N LEU A 42 -10.29 -1.61 13.74
CA LEU A 42 -10.18 -2.34 15.00
C LEU A 42 -8.79 -2.95 15.18
N LYS A 43 -8.26 -3.54 14.10
CA LYS A 43 -7.01 -4.30 14.15
C LYS A 43 -6.31 -4.30 12.80
N VAL A 44 -5.00 -4.15 12.80
CA VAL A 44 -4.17 -4.41 11.61
C VAL A 44 -3.40 -5.70 11.81
N ILE A 45 -3.44 -6.61 10.84
CA ILE A 45 -2.80 -7.92 10.90
C ILE A 45 -1.57 -7.87 9.99
N ARG A 46 -0.39 -8.09 10.57
CA ARG A 46 0.86 -8.00 9.82
C ARG A 46 1.88 -9.01 10.34
N GLU A 47 2.32 -9.90 9.44
CA GLU A 47 3.24 -10.99 9.79
C GLU A 47 2.60 -11.87 10.86
N ASN A 48 3.28 -12.05 11.99
CA ASN A 48 2.78 -12.80 13.13
C ASN A 48 2.29 -11.87 14.25
N HIS A 49 2.05 -10.59 13.94
CA HIS A 49 1.63 -9.58 14.90
C HIS A 49 0.26 -9.01 14.54
N ASP A 50 -0.58 -8.95 15.55
CA ASP A 50 -1.84 -8.24 15.56
C ASP A 50 -1.67 -6.89 16.25
N TYR A 51 -2.06 -5.81 15.57
CA TYR A 51 -2.01 -4.43 16.07
C TYR A 51 -3.43 -3.98 16.39
N LEU A 52 -3.88 -4.23 17.61
CA LEU A 52 -5.23 -3.90 18.05
C LEU A 52 -5.28 -2.44 18.52
N ARG A 53 -6.30 -1.73 18.09
CA ARG A 53 -6.49 -0.32 18.44
C ARG A 53 -7.43 -0.19 19.63
N ASP A 54 -6.89 0.26 20.76
CA ASP A 54 -7.62 0.54 21.98
C ASP A 54 -7.86 2.05 22.09
N ASN A 55 -9.05 2.46 21.66
CA ASN A 55 -9.48 3.85 21.69
C ASN A 55 -9.65 4.39 23.12
N ASP A 56 -10.09 3.56 24.06
CA ASP A 56 -10.43 4.02 25.40
C ASP A 56 -9.16 4.38 26.17
N ASN A 57 -8.11 3.56 26.01
CA ASN A 57 -6.81 3.79 26.65
C ASN A 57 -5.83 4.58 25.79
N GLN A 58 -6.19 4.91 24.54
CA GLN A 58 -5.33 5.58 23.55
C GLN A 58 -4.04 4.79 23.24
N LEU A 59 -4.17 3.47 23.10
CA LEU A 59 -3.06 2.53 22.88
C LEU A 59 -3.25 1.72 21.60
N ILE A 60 -2.13 1.27 21.04
CA ILE A 60 -2.04 0.13 20.13
C ILE A 60 -1.44 -1.03 20.92
N LEU A 61 -2.21 -2.11 21.03
CA LEU A 61 -1.77 -3.36 21.64
C LEU A 61 -1.19 -4.25 20.54
N ILE A 62 0.09 -4.56 20.63
CA ILE A 62 0.79 -5.40 19.65
C ILE A 62 0.93 -6.78 20.25
N GLN A 63 0.26 -7.76 19.65
CA GLN A 63 0.14 -9.12 20.17
C GLN A 63 0.71 -10.13 19.17
N SER A 64 1.54 -11.05 19.67
CA SER A 64 1.92 -12.31 19.03
C SER A 64 2.04 -13.40 20.10
N ASP A 65 2.40 -14.62 19.71
CA ASP A 65 2.61 -15.71 20.66
C ASP A 65 3.71 -15.40 21.71
N GLU A 66 4.65 -14.50 21.37
CA GLU A 66 5.83 -14.19 22.20
C GLU A 66 5.86 -12.73 22.67
N VAL A 67 5.12 -11.83 22.03
CA VAL A 67 5.22 -10.38 22.22
C VAL A 67 3.87 -9.81 22.63
N SER A 68 3.87 -9.02 23.71
CA SER A 68 2.73 -8.19 24.12
C SER A 68 3.24 -6.80 24.47
N LEU A 69 3.13 -5.86 23.53
CA LEU A 69 3.53 -4.46 23.70
C LEU A 69 2.32 -3.54 23.77
N GLN A 70 2.47 -2.43 24.47
CA GLN A 70 1.48 -1.35 24.51
C GLN A 70 2.15 -0.06 24.07
N ILE A 71 1.70 0.48 22.95
CA ILE A 71 2.31 1.66 22.33
C ILE A 71 1.26 2.77 22.26
N PRO A 72 1.53 3.99 22.77
CA PRO A 72 0.60 5.10 22.63
C PRO A 72 0.26 5.40 21.16
N ILE A 73 -1.02 5.62 20.85
CA ILE A 73 -1.47 6.03 19.50
C ILE A 73 -0.72 7.29 19.06
N GLN A 74 -0.40 8.20 19.99
CA GLN A 74 0.37 9.42 19.72
C GLN A 74 1.70 9.14 19.03
N LYS A 75 2.34 7.99 19.31
CA LYS A 75 3.60 7.61 18.65
C LYS A 75 3.41 7.40 17.15
N PHE A 76 2.26 6.91 16.71
CA PHE A 76 1.92 6.77 15.29
C PHE A 76 1.56 8.13 14.68
N VAL A 77 0.77 8.93 15.39
CA VAL A 77 0.38 10.31 15.00
C VAL A 77 1.61 11.18 14.74
N ASP A 78 2.63 11.09 15.59
CA ASP A 78 3.84 11.91 15.48
C ASP A 78 4.79 11.46 14.36
N ASN A 79 4.78 10.17 14.02
CA ASN A 79 5.78 9.59 13.12
C ASN A 79 5.26 9.36 11.69
N ALA A 80 3.96 9.15 11.48
CA ALA A 80 3.41 8.99 10.13
C ALA A 80 3.68 10.22 9.23
N PRO A 81 3.47 11.48 9.68
CA PRO A 81 3.76 12.66 8.88
C PRO A 81 5.26 12.84 8.59
N LYS A 82 6.13 12.46 9.54
CA LYS A 82 7.58 12.49 9.37
C LYS A 82 8.00 11.53 8.26
N LEU A 83 7.51 10.28 8.32
CA LEU A 83 7.77 9.28 7.29
C LEU A 83 7.28 9.76 5.92
N LEU A 84 6.09 10.37 5.83
CA LEU A 84 5.59 10.94 4.58
C LEU A 84 6.54 12.00 4.01
N ASN A 85 7.02 12.91 4.85
CA ASN A 85 7.94 13.96 4.43
C ASN A 85 9.26 13.38 3.88
N GLU A 86 9.82 12.37 4.54
CA GLU A 86 11.01 11.67 4.07
C GLU A 86 10.76 10.98 2.71
N ILE A 87 9.61 10.32 2.53
CA ILE A 87 9.24 9.70 1.24
C ILE A 87 9.12 10.74 0.13
N MET A 88 8.53 11.89 0.41
CA MET A 88 8.31 12.95 -0.56
C MET A 88 9.63 13.60 -1.00
N THR A 89 10.54 13.86 -0.05
CA THR A 89 11.80 14.56 -0.29
C THR A 89 12.93 13.64 -0.79
N ALA A 90 12.81 12.33 -0.58
CA ALA A 90 13.79 11.36 -1.03
C ALA A 90 13.98 11.34 -2.55
N LYS A 91 15.24 11.15 -2.96
CA LYS A 91 15.68 11.08 -4.35
C LYS A 91 16.13 9.67 -4.73
N GLY A 92 15.98 9.34 -6.01
CA GLY A 92 16.37 8.05 -6.56
C GLY A 92 15.24 7.01 -6.55
N SER A 93 15.48 5.88 -7.19
CA SER A 93 14.51 4.78 -7.30
C SER A 93 14.38 3.95 -6.03
N SER A 94 15.39 3.95 -5.16
CA SER A 94 15.37 3.34 -3.83
C SER A 94 16.26 4.08 -2.84
N PHE A 95 15.83 4.14 -1.58
CA PHE A 95 16.49 4.90 -0.51
C PHE A 95 16.19 4.28 0.86
N ALA A 96 16.98 4.66 1.86
CA ALA A 96 16.79 4.28 3.25
C ALA A 96 16.34 5.50 4.06
N ILE A 97 15.56 5.29 5.11
CA ILE A 97 15.12 6.32 6.08
C ILE A 97 15.57 5.86 7.47
N PRO A 98 16.86 5.95 7.83
CA PRO A 98 17.36 5.43 9.10
C PRO A 98 16.62 5.94 10.34
N GLU A 99 16.06 7.15 10.27
CA GLU A 99 15.34 7.86 11.33
C GLU A 99 14.11 7.10 11.84
N ILE A 100 13.53 6.21 11.03
CA ILE A 100 12.37 5.41 11.42
C ILE A 100 12.74 4.08 12.09
N SER A 101 14.03 3.72 12.15
CA SER A 101 14.47 2.39 12.64
C SER A 101 14.02 2.11 14.07
N ASP A 102 14.14 3.10 14.96
CA ASP A 102 13.76 2.97 16.36
C ASP A 102 12.25 2.76 16.50
N LEU A 103 11.45 3.51 15.73
CA LEU A 103 10.01 3.30 15.68
C LEU A 103 9.69 1.86 15.27
N LEU A 104 10.28 1.36 14.17
CA LEU A 104 10.00 0.01 13.66
C LEU A 104 10.35 -1.06 14.69
N HIS A 105 11.45 -0.89 15.42
CA HIS A 105 11.82 -1.78 16.50
C HIS A 105 10.78 -1.75 17.63
N ASP A 106 10.39 -0.55 18.06
CA ASP A 106 9.43 -0.35 19.16
C ASP A 106 8.03 -0.91 18.86
N ILE A 107 7.66 -1.00 17.58
CA ILE A 107 6.37 -1.56 17.14
C ILE A 107 6.48 -2.97 16.54
N ALA A 108 7.58 -3.68 16.82
CA ALA A 108 7.82 -5.05 16.37
C ALA A 108 7.71 -5.27 14.84
N VAL A 109 7.99 -4.24 14.04
CA VAL A 109 8.05 -4.36 12.57
C VAL A 109 9.44 -4.80 12.15
N THR A 110 9.55 -6.04 11.67
CA THR A 110 10.85 -6.62 11.24
C THR A 110 11.12 -6.45 9.75
N LYS A 111 10.06 -6.41 8.92
CA LYS A 111 10.15 -6.19 7.47
C LYS A 111 9.24 -5.05 7.04
N ILE A 112 9.75 -4.20 6.17
CA ILE A 112 8.97 -3.10 5.57
C ILE A 112 8.01 -3.62 4.51
N LYS A 113 8.43 -4.63 3.75
CA LYS A 113 7.61 -5.28 2.74
C LYS A 113 6.92 -6.51 3.30
N ALA A 114 5.64 -6.69 2.98
CA ALA A 114 4.94 -7.94 3.23
C ALA A 114 5.61 -9.12 2.49
N GLU A 115 5.48 -10.34 3.02
CA GLU A 115 6.00 -11.53 2.35
C GLU A 115 5.27 -11.78 1.04
N SER A 116 6.00 -12.24 0.01
CA SER A 116 5.55 -12.43 -1.37
C SER A 116 4.46 -13.50 -1.57
N GLY A 117 3.85 -14.00 -0.50
CA GLY A 117 2.76 -15.00 -0.52
C GLY A 117 1.41 -14.51 0.03
N ARG A 118 1.32 -13.27 0.56
CA ARG A 118 0.04 -12.69 0.98
C ARG A 118 -0.69 -12.04 -0.20
N LYS A 119 -2.02 -12.08 -0.15
CA LYS A 119 -2.91 -11.61 -1.22
C LYS A 119 -3.06 -10.09 -1.26
N GLY A 120 -2.85 -9.41 -0.13
CA GLY A 120 -2.93 -7.96 -0.01
C GLY A 120 -1.69 -7.34 0.64
N ASP A 121 -1.52 -6.04 0.43
CA ASP A 121 -0.43 -5.22 0.99
C ASP A 121 -0.71 -4.85 2.47
N LEU A 122 -2.00 -4.83 2.83
CA LEU A 122 -2.50 -4.49 4.16
C LEU A 122 -3.73 -5.36 4.50
N THR A 123 -3.71 -6.05 5.64
CA THR A 123 -4.85 -6.84 6.14
C THR A 123 -5.41 -6.17 7.39
N VAL A 124 -6.71 -5.89 7.42
CA VAL A 124 -7.34 -5.12 8.50
C VAL A 124 -8.65 -5.76 8.93
N GLN A 125 -8.88 -5.86 10.24
CA GLN A 125 -10.21 -6.04 10.79
C GLN A 125 -10.85 -4.67 11.01
N ILE A 126 -11.98 -4.45 10.37
CA ILE A 126 -12.72 -3.20 10.45
C ILE A 126 -13.99 -3.38 11.28
N HIS A 127 -14.60 -2.27 11.69
CA HIS A 127 -16.01 -2.22 12.06
C HIS A 127 -16.74 -1.46 10.94
N ASP A 128 -17.70 -2.13 10.28
CA ASP A 128 -18.56 -1.52 9.29
C ASP A 128 -19.78 -0.89 9.97
N ASP A 129 -19.78 0.43 10.09
CA ASP A 129 -20.83 1.20 10.76
C ASP A 129 -22.22 1.02 10.11
N TYR A 130 -22.30 0.58 8.85
CA TYR A 130 -23.57 0.37 8.15
C TYR A 130 -24.18 -1.00 8.44
N THR A 131 -23.36 -2.04 8.55
CA THR A 131 -23.82 -3.42 8.70
C THR A 131 -23.63 -3.98 10.11
N GLY A 132 -22.80 -3.33 10.93
CA GLY A 132 -22.37 -3.80 12.25
C GLY A 132 -21.42 -5.00 12.18
N PHE A 133 -21.01 -5.44 10.99
CA PHE A 133 -20.08 -6.55 10.84
C PHE A 133 -18.64 -6.10 11.07
N GLU A 134 -17.82 -7.05 11.53
CA GLU A 134 -16.39 -6.83 11.77
C GLU A 134 -15.50 -7.71 10.89
N PRO A 135 -15.59 -7.60 9.55
CA PRO A 135 -14.85 -8.46 8.65
C PRO A 135 -13.35 -8.16 8.66
N ILE A 136 -12.56 -9.19 8.33
CA ILE A 136 -11.15 -9.06 7.97
C ILE A 136 -11.06 -8.86 6.45
N ILE A 137 -10.44 -7.78 6.01
CA ILE A 137 -10.34 -7.38 4.60
C ILE A 137 -8.87 -7.16 4.22
N ASP A 138 -8.50 -7.68 3.05
CA ASP A 138 -7.22 -7.41 2.41
C ASP A 138 -7.33 -6.22 1.46
N PHE A 139 -6.46 -5.23 1.63
CA PHE A 139 -6.32 -4.05 0.78
C PHE A 139 -5.03 -4.13 -0.03
N SER A 140 -5.10 -3.69 -1.29
CA SER A 140 -3.93 -3.36 -2.09
C SER A 140 -3.67 -1.85 -2.05
N ILE A 141 -2.41 -1.47 -1.88
CA ILE A 141 -1.99 -0.07 -1.82
C ILE A 141 -1.36 0.30 -3.16
N LYS A 142 -1.71 1.48 -3.66
CA LYS A 142 -1.15 2.06 -4.88
C LYS A 142 -0.72 3.48 -4.57
N SER A 143 0.59 3.72 -4.63
CA SER A 143 1.16 5.02 -4.29
C SER A 143 1.31 5.90 -5.51
N TYR A 144 0.86 7.16 -5.38
CA TYR A 144 1.11 8.24 -6.33
C TYR A 144 2.23 9.19 -5.86
N LEU A 145 2.94 8.88 -4.76
CA LEU A 145 4.02 9.71 -4.21
C LEU A 145 5.34 9.62 -5.01
N GLY A 146 5.41 8.68 -5.96
CA GLY A 146 6.51 8.50 -6.90
C GLY A 146 6.09 8.74 -8.34
N GLY A 147 6.30 7.75 -9.22
CA GLY A 147 5.68 7.75 -10.54
C GLY A 147 4.20 7.35 -10.46
N THR A 148 3.46 7.54 -11.56
CA THR A 148 2.10 6.99 -11.69
C THR A 148 2.15 5.48 -11.49
N PRO A 149 1.40 4.92 -10.52
CA PRO A 149 1.35 3.49 -10.32
C PRO A 149 0.80 2.83 -11.59
N THR A 150 1.38 1.70 -11.97
CA THR A 150 0.91 0.94 -13.13
C THR A 150 -0.50 0.42 -12.84
N LEU A 151 -1.48 0.80 -13.66
CA LEU A 151 -2.87 0.34 -13.60
C LEU A 151 -2.96 -1.20 -13.67
N LEU A 152 -2.06 -1.81 -14.45
CA LEU A 152 -1.92 -3.25 -14.63
C LEU A 152 -0.45 -3.62 -14.53
N ASN A 153 -0.13 -4.65 -13.75
CA ASN A 153 1.18 -5.28 -13.83
C ASN A 153 1.20 -6.13 -15.11
N ALA A 154 1.81 -5.61 -16.18
CA ALA A 154 1.97 -6.37 -17.40
C ALA A 154 2.78 -7.64 -17.13
N SER A 155 2.14 -8.79 -17.22
CA SER A 155 2.74 -10.13 -17.19
C SER A 155 2.25 -10.92 -18.41
N ASN A 156 2.77 -12.14 -18.64
CA ASN A 156 2.27 -13.00 -19.71
C ASN A 156 0.75 -13.29 -19.62
N ALA A 157 0.15 -13.17 -18.43
CA ALA A 157 -1.29 -13.32 -18.22
C ALA A 157 -2.09 -12.03 -18.51
N THR A 158 -1.41 -10.93 -18.85
CA THR A 158 -1.97 -9.61 -19.15
C THR A 158 -1.79 -9.26 -20.62
N THR A 159 -1.89 -10.26 -21.49
CA THR A 159 -1.82 -10.08 -22.94
C THR A 159 -3.23 -9.82 -23.47
N ALA A 160 -3.42 -8.68 -24.15
CA ALA A 160 -4.62 -8.44 -24.93
C ALA A 160 -4.36 -8.93 -26.37
N GLU A 161 -4.97 -10.06 -26.73
CA GLU A 161 -4.93 -10.58 -28.10
C GLU A 161 -6.10 -10.01 -28.92
N PHE A 162 -5.80 -9.45 -30.08
CA PHE A 162 -6.79 -8.92 -31.00
C PHE A 162 -6.77 -9.74 -32.29
N ILE A 163 -7.95 -10.15 -32.77
CA ILE A 163 -8.13 -10.76 -34.09
C ILE A 163 -8.54 -9.65 -35.05
N LEU A 164 -7.72 -9.40 -36.07
CA LEU A 164 -8.03 -8.43 -37.11
C LEU A 164 -8.97 -9.07 -38.14
N SER A 165 -10.06 -8.40 -38.48
CA SER A 165 -11.05 -8.86 -39.46
C SER A 165 -10.68 -8.50 -40.91
N GLY A 166 -9.56 -7.80 -41.13
CA GLY A 166 -9.11 -7.32 -42.44
C GLY A 166 -7.70 -7.81 -42.78
N THR A 167 -7.35 -7.73 -44.07
CA THR A 167 -6.00 -8.05 -44.54
C THR A 167 -5.01 -6.98 -44.07
N ILE A 168 -3.91 -7.40 -43.44
CA ILE A 168 -2.82 -6.49 -43.07
C ILE A 168 -1.96 -6.30 -44.31
N ASP A 169 -1.85 -5.06 -44.81
CA ASP A 169 -0.91 -4.73 -45.87
C ASP A 169 0.47 -4.35 -45.31
N ASN A 170 1.50 -4.43 -46.16
CA ASN A 170 2.87 -4.13 -45.76
C ASN A 170 3.05 -2.67 -45.29
N SER A 171 2.21 -1.74 -45.75
CA SER A 171 2.29 -0.33 -45.32
C SER A 171 1.83 -0.17 -43.87
N LEU A 172 0.81 -0.92 -43.46
CA LEU A 172 0.31 -0.94 -42.09
C LEU A 172 1.30 -1.61 -41.15
N VAL A 173 1.93 -2.72 -41.57
CA VAL A 173 3.01 -3.39 -40.82
C VAL A 173 4.16 -2.41 -40.55
N GLU A 174 4.63 -1.72 -41.60
CA GLU A 174 5.74 -0.78 -41.49
C GLU A 174 5.38 0.41 -40.60
N LYS A 175 4.14 0.93 -40.68
CA LYS A 175 3.66 2.01 -39.79
C LYS A 175 3.65 1.59 -38.33
N VAL A 176 3.16 0.39 -38.01
CA VAL A 176 3.10 -0.10 -36.62
C VAL A 176 4.51 -0.36 -36.07
N ASN A 177 5.37 -1.02 -36.84
CA ASN A 177 6.74 -1.32 -36.43
C ASN A 177 7.63 -0.07 -36.28
N ASN A 178 7.21 1.08 -36.84
CA ASN A 178 7.87 2.37 -36.66
C ASN A 178 7.32 3.20 -35.48
N ILE A 179 6.32 2.70 -34.74
CA ILE A 179 5.86 3.38 -33.51
C ILE A 179 6.95 3.29 -32.45
N THR A 180 7.50 4.44 -32.06
CA THR A 180 8.55 4.52 -31.05
C THR A 180 7.95 4.38 -29.64
N GLY A 181 8.17 3.22 -29.02
CA GLY A 181 7.72 2.88 -27.66
C GLY A 181 8.31 1.54 -27.20
N THR A 182 8.07 1.13 -25.95
CA THR A 182 8.54 -0.16 -25.43
C THR A 182 7.72 -1.30 -26.01
N SER A 183 8.20 -1.82 -27.15
CA SER A 183 7.94 -3.13 -27.76
C SER A 183 6.51 -3.40 -28.26
N THR A 184 6.29 -3.17 -29.56
CA THR A 184 5.29 -3.91 -30.34
C THR A 184 5.94 -4.26 -31.68
N VAL A 185 6.12 -5.54 -31.97
CA VAL A 185 6.60 -6.03 -33.27
C VAL A 185 5.49 -6.90 -33.85
N ILE A 186 4.97 -6.52 -35.01
CA ILE A 186 4.10 -7.38 -35.82
C ILE A 186 5.04 -8.16 -36.75
N SER A 187 5.10 -9.49 -36.57
CA SER A 187 5.80 -10.46 -37.41
C SER A 187 4.87 -11.13 -38.40
#